data_AF-A0A1M7SQ87-F1
#
_entry.id   AF-A0A1M7SQ87-F1
#
_cell.length_a   1.000
_cell.length_b   1.000
_cell.length_c   1.000
_cell.angle_alpha   90.00
_cell.angle_beta   90.00
_cell.angle_gamma   90.00
#
_symmetry.space_group_name_H-M   'P 1'
#
loop_
_entity.id
_entity.type
_entity.pdbx_description
1 polymer ?
#
loop_
_entity_poly.entity_id
_entity_poly.type
_entity_poly.pdbx_seq_one_letter_code
_entity_poly.pdbx_strand_id
1 'polypeptide(L)'
;MPVRAMIIRPSLMCPFLAHPFLAQGQPVSGAGLARPDFLSLDSVSCVSNTSRQIGRGARFAPPCRPPPVSFANMLVATPVIRPFHSSTAAPTSRSLMARPKPVTFDKLKTVAENRRARFDYYIEDKFEAGLALQGTEVKALRAGEASIAESYAEVKDGQVWLINANIPEYSHGNRLNHEPRRPRKLLLHEREIEKLFGAVERKGMTLVPLSVYFNSTGRAKVELALAKGKQTHDKRATIKDRDWKRDKARLMRDKG
;
A
#
# COMPACT_ATOMS: atom_id res chain seq x y z
N MET A 1 -33.90 -70.15 -39.33
CA MET A 1 -33.18 -69.96 -38.06
C MET A 1 -32.07 -71.00 -38.00
N PRO A 2 -30.89 -70.69 -38.57
CA PRO A 2 -29.69 -70.71 -37.72
C PRO A 2 -28.52 -69.80 -38.20
N VAL A 3 -27.43 -69.82 -37.42
CA VAL A 3 -26.01 -69.52 -37.74
C VAL A 3 -25.57 -68.06 -38.05
N ARG A 4 -24.73 -67.46 -37.18
CA ARG A 4 -23.26 -67.39 -37.37
C ARG A 4 -22.57 -66.48 -36.33
N ALA A 5 -21.49 -67.02 -35.75
CA ALA A 5 -20.47 -66.32 -35.00
C ALA A 5 -19.39 -65.73 -35.95
N MET A 6 -18.77 -64.59 -35.58
CA MET A 6 -17.43 -64.12 -36.01
C MET A 6 -17.10 -62.83 -35.21
N ILE A 7 -16.28 -62.85 -34.15
CA ILE A 7 -14.81 -62.62 -34.10
C ILE A 7 -14.30 -61.63 -35.17
N ILE A 8 -13.65 -60.52 -34.75
CA ILE A 8 -12.26 -60.09 -35.07
C ILE A 8 -11.99 -58.59 -34.75
N ARG A 9 -11.10 -58.40 -33.76
CA ARG A 9 -10.01 -57.41 -33.54
C ARG A 9 -10.23 -55.88 -33.34
N PRO A 10 -9.52 -55.31 -32.35
CA PRO A 10 -9.17 -53.89 -32.28
C PRO A 10 -7.81 -53.61 -32.95
N SER A 11 -7.75 -52.53 -33.73
CA SER A 11 -6.53 -51.92 -34.29
C SER A 11 -6.95 -50.50 -34.69
N LEU A 12 -6.35 -49.43 -34.18
CA LEU A 12 -5.01 -49.00 -34.57
C LEU A 12 -4.45 -48.01 -33.55
N MET A 13 -3.27 -48.34 -33.02
CA MET A 13 -2.27 -47.35 -32.66
C MET A 13 -1.87 -46.56 -33.91
N CYS A 14 -1.63 -45.26 -33.76
CA CYS A 14 -0.64 -44.58 -34.57
C CYS A 14 0.25 -43.68 -33.69
N PRO A 15 1.55 -43.55 -34.04
CA PRO A 15 2.62 -42.92 -33.26
C PRO A 15 2.94 -41.51 -33.83
N PHE A 16 4.11 -40.94 -33.49
CA PHE A 16 4.72 -39.71 -34.07
C PHE A 16 4.10 -38.38 -33.58
N LEU A 17 4.79 -37.41 -32.96
CA LEU A 17 6.17 -36.93 -33.10
C LEU A 17 6.69 -36.33 -31.79
N ALA A 18 7.85 -36.83 -31.34
CA ALA A 18 8.74 -36.13 -30.40
C ALA A 18 9.78 -35.34 -31.22
N HIS A 19 9.98 -34.07 -30.89
CA HIS A 19 11.04 -33.26 -31.51
C HIS A 19 12.38 -33.42 -30.75
N PRO A 20 13.51 -33.46 -31.48
CA PRO A 20 14.80 -33.85 -30.94
C PRO A 20 15.58 -32.70 -30.27
N PHE A 21 16.11 -33.06 -29.11
CA PHE A 21 17.45 -32.76 -28.60
C PHE A 21 18.43 -32.25 -29.67
N LEU A 22 18.91 -31.00 -29.51
CA LEU A 22 20.04 -30.47 -30.26
C LEU A 22 21.21 -30.28 -29.29
N ALA A 23 22.08 -31.29 -29.27
CA ALA A 23 23.39 -31.26 -28.63
C ALA A 23 24.44 -31.53 -29.71
N GLN A 24 25.30 -30.54 -29.99
CA GLN A 24 26.62 -30.75 -30.56
C GLN A 24 27.59 -29.79 -29.87
N GLY A 25 28.58 -30.35 -29.15
CA GLY A 25 29.87 -29.68 -28.86
C GLY A 25 30.70 -29.55 -30.13
N GLN A 26 31.89 -28.95 -30.20
CA GLN A 26 33.01 -28.65 -29.29
C GLN A 26 33.82 -27.46 -29.96
N PRO A 27 35.07 -27.04 -29.62
CA PRO A 27 36.04 -27.53 -28.63
C PRO A 27 36.82 -26.45 -27.81
N VAL A 28 37.70 -27.00 -26.97
CA VAL A 28 38.62 -26.44 -25.96
C VAL A 28 39.97 -25.94 -26.52
N SER A 29 40.66 -25.15 -25.68
CA SER A 29 42.06 -24.61 -25.75
C SER A 29 42.14 -23.15 -26.22
N GLY A 30 42.84 -22.20 -25.58
CA GLY A 30 43.75 -22.17 -24.43
C GLY A 30 44.36 -20.75 -24.32
N ALA A 31 45.21 -20.51 -23.32
CA ALA A 31 45.86 -19.24 -22.92
C ALA A 31 44.95 -18.24 -22.18
N GLY A 32 45.27 -17.70 -21.00
CA GLY A 32 46.54 -17.55 -20.29
C GLY A 32 46.59 -16.11 -19.76
N LEU A 33 47.13 -15.91 -18.55
CA LEU A 33 47.36 -14.66 -17.78
C LEU A 33 46.29 -14.37 -16.71
N ALA A 34 46.49 -14.87 -15.48
CA ALA A 34 47.38 -14.33 -14.43
C ALA A 34 46.62 -13.41 -13.46
N ARG A 35 46.20 -13.99 -12.33
CA ARG A 35 45.97 -13.28 -11.06
C ARG A 35 47.12 -13.66 -10.13
N PRO A 36 47.82 -12.71 -9.48
CA PRO A 36 48.73 -13.06 -8.42
C PRO A 36 47.97 -13.15 -7.08
N ASP A 37 47.97 -14.35 -6.52
CA ASP A 37 48.04 -14.54 -5.07
C ASP A 37 49.45 -14.16 -4.62
N PHE A 38 49.60 -13.52 -3.45
CA PHE A 38 50.78 -13.68 -2.59
C PHE A 38 50.34 -13.34 -1.16
N LEU A 39 50.07 -14.38 -0.36
CA LEU A 39 50.93 -14.86 0.74
C LEU A 39 50.76 -14.00 2.01
N SER A 40 50.09 -14.49 3.05
CA SER A 40 50.48 -15.57 4.01
C SER A 40 51.10 -14.98 5.27
N LEU A 41 51.08 -15.80 6.32
CA LEU A 41 51.64 -15.64 7.68
C LEU A 41 50.58 -15.24 8.71
N ASP A 42 50.45 -15.91 9.85
CA ASP A 42 50.81 -17.27 10.20
C ASP A 42 50.06 -17.57 11.49
N SER A 43 49.64 -18.82 11.59
CA SER A 43 49.23 -19.50 12.81
C SER A 43 50.31 -19.39 13.90
N VAL A 44 49.91 -18.99 15.12
CA VAL A 44 50.59 -19.44 16.34
C VAL A 44 49.57 -19.93 17.37
N SER A 45 49.89 -21.12 17.81
CA SER A 45 49.30 -22.05 18.76
C SER A 45 48.83 -21.52 20.12
N CYS A 46 47.86 -22.28 20.65
CA CYS A 46 47.61 -22.65 22.05
C CYS A 46 48.77 -22.44 23.04
N VAL A 47 48.44 -22.17 24.32
CA VAL A 47 48.67 -23.10 25.47
C VAL A 47 48.29 -22.43 26.82
N SER A 48 47.55 -23.21 27.62
CA SER A 48 47.42 -23.25 29.10
C SER A 48 47.06 -22.00 29.94
N ASN A 49 45.84 -22.05 30.50
CA ASN A 49 45.54 -22.22 31.93
C ASN A 49 46.52 -21.62 32.95
N THR A 50 46.10 -20.59 33.71
CA THR A 50 46.32 -20.52 35.17
C THR A 50 45.51 -19.39 35.83
N SER A 51 44.58 -19.80 36.70
CA SER A 51 44.33 -19.29 38.06
C SER A 51 44.07 -17.80 38.37
N ARG A 52 43.01 -17.59 39.17
CA ARG A 52 42.84 -16.54 40.22
C ARG A 52 42.70 -15.09 39.69
N GLN A 53 41.69 -14.30 40.04
CA GLN A 53 41.12 -14.07 41.37
C GLN A 53 39.66 -13.62 41.31
N ILE A 54 38.92 -14.06 42.33
CA ILE A 54 37.64 -13.51 42.79
C ILE A 54 37.91 -12.14 43.42
N GLY A 55 37.19 -11.10 42.99
CA GLY A 55 37.34 -9.73 43.47
C GLY A 55 36.01 -8.98 43.52
N ARG A 56 35.31 -9.19 44.63
CA ARG A 56 34.14 -8.45 45.16
C ARG A 56 34.09 -6.96 44.82
N GLY A 57 32.87 -6.43 44.66
CA GLY A 57 32.59 -5.05 45.09
C GLY A 57 31.53 -4.28 44.30
N ALA A 58 30.27 -4.74 44.33
CA ALA A 58 29.14 -3.86 44.05
C ALA A 58 29.12 -2.72 45.08
N ARG A 59 29.32 -1.47 44.62
CA ARG A 59 29.15 -0.28 45.46
C ARG A 59 27.79 0.34 45.21
N PHE A 60 26.94 0.17 46.23
CA PHE A 60 25.67 0.86 46.44
C PHE A 60 25.84 2.39 46.41
N ALA A 61 24.92 3.08 45.74
CA ALA A 61 24.74 4.53 45.85
C ALA A 61 24.02 4.88 47.17
N PRO A 62 24.36 6.00 47.85
CA PRO A 62 23.72 6.40 49.10
C PRO A 62 22.43 7.23 48.87
N PRO A 63 21.44 7.20 49.80
CA PRO A 63 20.24 8.02 49.73
C PRO A 63 20.46 9.44 50.29
N CYS A 64 19.97 10.46 49.57
CA CYS A 64 19.94 11.85 50.01
C CYS A 64 18.88 12.07 51.12
N ARG A 65 19.31 12.64 52.25
CA ARG A 65 18.45 13.16 53.33
C ARG A 65 17.92 14.57 52.99
N PRO A 66 16.68 14.93 53.36
CA PRO A 66 16.23 16.32 53.38
C PRO A 66 16.67 17.08 54.66
N PRO A 67 16.79 18.42 54.61
CA PRO A 67 17.28 19.25 55.71
C PRO A 67 16.21 19.57 56.78
N PRO A 68 16.62 20.02 57.99
CA PRO A 68 15.74 20.19 59.15
C PRO A 68 14.92 21.49 59.12
N VAL A 69 13.70 21.38 59.66
CA VAL A 69 12.80 22.49 60.00
C VAL A 69 13.25 23.19 61.29
N SER A 70 13.27 24.52 61.26
CA SER A 70 13.48 25.35 62.46
C SER A 70 12.13 25.79 63.03
N PHE A 71 11.93 25.47 64.31
CA PHE A 71 10.88 26.00 65.15
C PHE A 71 11.22 27.43 65.57
N ALA A 72 10.32 28.37 65.32
CA ALA A 72 10.22 29.61 66.07
C ALA A 72 8.77 29.81 66.52
N ASN A 73 8.62 29.99 67.83
CA ASN A 73 7.38 30.06 68.58
C ASN A 73 7.19 31.49 69.09
N MET A 74 5.97 32.03 69.01
CA MET A 74 5.32 33.01 69.93
C MET A 74 4.09 33.62 69.21
N LEU A 75 2.84 33.39 69.65
CA LEU A 75 2.09 34.16 70.68
C LEU A 75 2.12 35.66 70.36
N VAL A 76 1.05 36.44 70.13
CA VAL A 76 -0.35 36.48 70.60
C VAL A 76 -1.12 37.43 69.65
N ALA A 77 -2.45 37.29 69.48
CA ALA A 77 -3.45 38.40 69.48
C ALA A 77 -4.70 38.12 68.61
N THR A 78 -5.76 37.66 69.29
CA THR A 78 -7.18 38.09 69.24
C THR A 78 -8.02 38.09 67.95
N PRO A 79 -9.34 37.80 68.07
CA PRO A 79 -10.24 37.58 66.94
C PRO A 79 -10.98 38.86 66.53
N VAL A 80 -11.03 39.15 65.23
CA VAL A 80 -12.05 40.04 64.67
C VAL A 80 -12.65 39.38 63.44
N ILE A 81 -13.88 38.91 63.64
CA ILE A 81 -14.83 38.46 62.63
C ILE A 81 -14.94 39.55 61.56
N ARG A 82 -14.52 39.25 60.32
CA ARG A 82 -14.79 40.09 59.15
C ARG A 82 -15.96 39.51 58.37
N PRO A 83 -16.90 40.36 57.91
CA PRO A 83 -18.14 39.92 57.31
C PRO A 83 -17.91 39.26 55.95
N PHE A 84 -18.61 38.14 55.80
CA PHE A 84 -18.93 37.42 54.57
C PHE A 84 -19.22 38.41 53.43
N HIS A 85 -18.22 38.69 52.60
CA HIS A 85 -18.46 39.31 51.30
C HIS A 85 -18.65 38.18 50.30
N SER A 86 -19.89 38.04 49.86
CA SER A 86 -20.31 37.31 48.67
C SER A 86 -19.52 37.81 47.46
N SER A 87 -18.35 37.23 47.22
CA SER A 87 -17.69 37.29 45.93
C SER A 87 -18.30 36.22 45.05
N THR A 88 -19.17 36.65 44.16
CA THR A 88 -19.66 35.91 43.01
C THR A 88 -18.47 35.25 42.31
N ALA A 89 -18.25 33.96 42.57
CA ALA A 89 -17.30 33.18 41.81
C ALA A 89 -17.78 33.19 40.36
N ALA A 90 -17.02 33.90 39.52
CA ALA A 90 -17.22 33.97 38.08
C ALA A 90 -17.43 32.55 37.50
N PRO A 91 -18.26 32.38 36.46
CA PRO A 91 -18.34 31.09 35.78
C PRO A 91 -16.93 30.77 35.29
N THR A 92 -16.29 29.76 35.87
CA THR A 92 -15.10 29.12 35.31
C THR A 92 -15.54 28.39 34.05
N SER A 93 -15.89 29.15 33.01
CA SER A 93 -15.97 28.66 31.64
C SER A 93 -14.54 28.42 31.19
N ARG A 94 -13.98 27.30 31.66
CA ARG A 94 -12.80 26.69 31.07
C ARG A 94 -13.19 26.10 29.71
N SER A 95 -13.69 26.93 28.80
CA SER A 95 -13.64 26.66 27.37
C SER A 95 -12.19 26.86 26.96
N LEU A 96 -11.33 25.93 27.39
CA LEU A 96 -9.96 25.83 26.92
C LEU A 96 -10.01 25.35 25.48
N MET A 97 -10.22 26.35 24.61
CA MET A 97 -9.76 26.45 23.23
C MET A 97 -9.80 25.13 22.46
N ALA A 98 -10.87 24.95 21.68
CA ALA A 98 -10.89 23.95 20.61
C ALA A 98 -9.63 24.13 19.75
N ARG A 99 -8.79 23.09 19.68
CA ARG A 99 -7.58 23.07 18.84
C ARG A 99 -7.97 23.58 17.44
N PRO A 100 -7.32 24.65 16.92
CA PRO A 100 -7.69 25.21 15.63
C PRO A 100 -7.61 24.10 14.59
N LYS A 101 -8.72 23.91 13.85
CA LYS A 101 -8.78 22.89 12.80
C LYS A 101 -7.73 23.26 11.74
N PRO A 102 -6.88 22.31 11.31
CA PRO A 102 -5.90 22.60 10.27
C PRO A 102 -6.62 23.07 9.00
N VAL A 103 -6.03 24.04 8.30
CA VAL A 103 -6.57 24.55 7.04
C VAL A 103 -6.76 23.38 6.06
N THR A 104 -8.00 23.15 5.67
CA THR A 104 -8.35 22.13 4.67
C THR A 104 -7.96 22.66 3.30
N PHE A 105 -7.23 21.85 2.52
CA PHE A 105 -6.85 22.23 1.17
C PHE A 105 -8.07 22.04 0.27
N ASP A 106 -8.63 23.13 -0.28
CA ASP A 106 -9.91 23.07 -1.02
C ASP A 106 -9.80 22.32 -2.36
N LYS A 107 -8.59 22.11 -2.88
CA LYS A 107 -8.38 21.52 -4.20
C LYS A 107 -8.15 20.00 -4.12
N LEU A 108 -9.06 19.24 -4.75
CA LEU A 108 -8.86 17.81 -5.02
C LEU A 108 -7.62 17.62 -5.90
N LYS A 109 -6.60 16.92 -5.40
CA LYS A 109 -5.38 16.60 -6.15
C LYS A 109 -5.48 15.17 -6.68
N THR A 110 -5.76 15.03 -7.97
CA THR A 110 -5.69 13.74 -8.67
C THR A 110 -4.24 13.33 -8.83
N VAL A 111 -3.91 12.10 -8.43
CA VAL A 111 -2.55 11.55 -8.50
C VAL A 111 -2.41 10.69 -9.76
N ALA A 112 -3.35 9.77 -9.95
CA ALA A 112 -3.34 8.84 -11.06
C ALA A 112 -4.75 8.65 -11.61
N GLU A 113 -4.85 8.55 -12.94
CA GLU A 113 -6.12 8.32 -13.64
C GLU A 113 -5.97 7.13 -14.60
N ASN A 114 -6.95 6.22 -14.55
CA ASN A 114 -7.02 5.10 -15.48
C ASN A 114 -7.77 5.51 -16.75
N ARG A 115 -7.04 6.09 -17.70
CA ARG A 115 -7.58 6.48 -19.02
C ARG A 115 -8.01 5.27 -19.87
N ARG A 116 -7.40 4.10 -19.62
CA ARG A 116 -7.69 2.85 -20.33
C ARG A 116 -9.06 2.29 -19.90
N ALA A 117 -9.40 2.36 -18.62
CA ALA A 117 -10.69 1.88 -18.11
C ALA A 117 -11.90 2.51 -18.83
N ARG A 118 -11.89 3.83 -19.04
CA ARG A 118 -12.95 4.56 -19.75
C ARG A 118 -13.12 4.11 -21.22
N PHE A 119 -12.05 3.59 -21.81
CA PHE A 119 -12.08 3.08 -23.18
C PHE A 119 -12.57 1.63 -23.22
N ASP A 120 -11.98 0.77 -22.41
CA ASP A 120 -12.20 -0.68 -22.45
C ASP A 120 -13.54 -1.13 -21.85
N TYR A 121 -14.12 -0.33 -20.94
CA TYR A 121 -15.33 -0.71 -20.21
C TYR A 121 -16.44 0.33 -20.30
N TYR A 122 -17.69 -0.14 -20.24
CA TYR A 122 -18.84 0.66 -19.86
C TYR A 122 -18.88 0.80 -18.35
N ILE A 123 -18.92 2.04 -17.88
CA ILE A 123 -19.00 2.37 -16.45
C ILE A 123 -20.48 2.49 -16.11
N GLU A 124 -20.95 1.68 -15.16
CA GLU A 124 -22.32 1.76 -14.65
C GLU A 124 -22.33 2.62 -13.39
N ASP A 125 -21.95 2.02 -12.26
CA ASP A 125 -21.96 2.67 -10.96
C ASP A 125 -20.54 2.98 -10.48
N LYS A 126 -20.43 4.06 -9.70
CA LYS A 126 -19.17 4.53 -9.13
C LYS A 126 -19.25 4.56 -7.61
N PHE A 127 -18.17 4.12 -6.97
CA PHE A 127 -18.03 4.04 -5.52
C PHE A 127 -16.73 4.69 -5.10
N GLU A 128 -16.74 5.29 -3.92
CA GLU A 128 -15.57 5.91 -3.33
C GLU A 128 -15.05 5.03 -2.20
N ALA A 129 -13.80 4.60 -2.29
CA ALA A 129 -13.17 3.79 -1.26
C ALA A 129 -11.95 4.50 -0.66
N GLY A 130 -11.74 4.32 0.64
CA GLY A 130 -10.47 4.66 1.27
C GLY A 130 -9.41 3.60 0.97
N LEU A 131 -8.13 3.99 0.90
CA LEU A 131 -7.02 3.06 0.72
C LEU A 131 -6.28 2.83 2.05
N ALA A 132 -6.03 1.56 2.40
CA ALA A 132 -5.16 1.19 3.51
C ALA A 132 -3.68 1.19 3.08
N LEU A 133 -3.03 2.35 3.19
CA LEU A 133 -1.65 2.56 2.75
C LEU A 133 -0.65 2.60 3.90
N GLN A 134 0.60 2.28 3.59
CA GLN A 134 1.76 2.51 4.46
C GLN A 134 2.30 3.93 4.28
N GLY A 135 3.04 4.44 5.27
CA GLY A 135 3.56 5.81 5.26
C GLY A 135 4.43 6.14 4.04
N THR A 136 5.26 5.19 3.61
CA THR A 136 6.11 5.29 2.41
C THR A 136 5.31 5.41 1.12
N GLU A 137 4.19 4.68 1.00
CA GLU A 137 3.28 4.77 -0.15
C GLU A 137 2.63 6.13 -0.25
N VAL A 138 2.21 6.69 0.89
CA VAL A 138 1.62 8.03 0.93
C VAL A 138 2.62 9.08 0.44
N LYS A 139 3.92 8.90 0.72
CA LYS A 139 4.97 9.81 0.22
C LYS A 139 5.16 9.68 -1.29
N ALA A 140 5.23 8.46 -1.83
CA ALA A 140 5.28 8.23 -3.28
C ALA A 140 4.06 8.83 -4.01
N LEU A 141 2.85 8.62 -3.49
CA LEU A 141 1.63 9.24 -4.05
C LEU A 141 1.65 10.77 -4.00
N ARG A 142 2.23 11.36 -2.94
CA ARG A 142 2.37 12.83 -2.85
C ARG A 142 3.35 13.38 -3.88
N ALA A 143 4.39 12.62 -4.21
CA ALA A 143 5.31 12.90 -5.31
C ALA A 143 4.63 12.80 -6.70
N GLY A 144 3.43 12.23 -6.77
CA GLY A 144 2.70 12.05 -8.03
C GLY A 144 2.95 10.71 -8.70
N GLU A 145 3.64 9.80 -8.00
CA GLU A 145 4.06 8.52 -8.55
C GLU A 145 3.05 7.42 -8.20
N ALA A 146 2.20 7.07 -9.16
CA ALA A 146 1.40 5.85 -9.12
C ALA A 146 0.84 5.51 -10.51
N SER A 147 0.68 4.21 -10.76
CA SER A 147 0.02 3.70 -11.95
C SER A 147 -1.07 2.70 -11.56
N ILE A 148 -2.28 2.97 -12.04
CA ILE A 148 -3.49 2.15 -11.83
C ILE A 148 -4.05 1.58 -13.14
N ALA A 149 -3.30 1.68 -14.24
CA ALA A 149 -3.79 1.30 -15.56
C ALA A 149 -4.15 -0.20 -15.67
N GLU A 150 -3.39 -1.05 -14.98
CA GLU A 150 -3.51 -2.52 -15.00
C GLU A 150 -4.18 -3.09 -13.74
N SER A 151 -4.53 -2.22 -12.79
CA SER A 151 -5.09 -2.64 -11.51
C SER A 151 -6.59 -2.96 -11.62
N TYR A 152 -7.02 -3.91 -10.80
CA TYR A 152 -8.43 -4.29 -10.64
C TYR A 152 -8.73 -4.50 -9.15
N ALA A 153 -10.01 -4.49 -8.79
CA ALA A 153 -10.43 -4.81 -7.44
C ALA A 153 -11.10 -6.19 -7.38
N GLU A 154 -10.85 -6.91 -6.29
CA GLU A 154 -11.39 -8.24 -6.04
C GLU A 154 -12.06 -8.26 -4.67
N VAL A 155 -13.18 -8.96 -4.56
CA VAL A 155 -13.87 -9.16 -3.28
C VAL A 155 -13.48 -10.53 -2.73
N LYS A 156 -12.79 -10.56 -1.59
CA LYS A 156 -12.40 -11.78 -0.86
C LYS A 156 -12.81 -11.67 0.59
N ASP A 157 -13.43 -12.72 1.13
CA ASP A 157 -13.76 -12.84 2.56
C ASP A 157 -14.53 -11.62 3.10
N GLY A 158 -15.51 -11.13 2.34
CA GLY A 158 -16.30 -9.95 2.70
C GLY A 158 -15.53 -8.62 2.69
N GLN A 159 -14.35 -8.58 2.06
CA GLN A 159 -13.49 -7.40 1.98
C GLN A 159 -13.09 -7.15 0.54
N VAL A 160 -12.85 -5.87 0.21
CA VAL A 160 -12.42 -5.49 -1.14
C VAL A 160 -10.94 -5.19 -1.14
N TRP A 161 -10.22 -5.78 -2.08
CA TRP A 161 -8.78 -5.65 -2.24
C TRP A 161 -8.47 -5.06 -3.61
N LEU A 162 -7.56 -4.10 -3.65
CA LEU A 162 -7.00 -3.54 -4.87
C LEU A 162 -5.71 -4.29 -5.22
N ILE A 163 -5.70 -4.91 -6.40
CA ILE A 163 -4.62 -5.78 -6.87
C ILE A 163 -3.95 -5.12 -8.08
N ASN A 164 -2.65 -5.35 -8.25
CA ASN A 164 -1.82 -4.82 -9.34
C ASN A 164 -1.76 -3.29 -9.43
N ALA A 165 -2.14 -2.56 -8.38
CA ALA A 165 -1.84 -1.14 -8.30
C ALA A 165 -0.33 -0.97 -8.08
N ASN A 166 0.34 -0.24 -8.98
CA ASN A 166 1.77 -0.01 -8.91
C ASN A 166 2.04 1.34 -8.24
N ILE A 167 2.53 1.31 -7.01
CA ILE A 167 3.06 2.50 -6.32
C ILE A 167 4.54 2.22 -6.12
N PRO A 168 5.45 2.96 -6.79
CA PRO A 168 6.87 2.68 -6.68
C PRO A 168 7.37 2.97 -5.26
N GLU A 169 8.52 2.37 -4.94
CA GLU A 169 9.21 2.67 -3.70
C GLU A 169 9.57 4.16 -3.63
N TYR A 170 9.47 4.72 -2.43
CA TYR A 170 9.85 6.10 -2.23
C TYR A 170 11.38 6.20 -2.23
N SER A 171 11.94 7.04 -3.12
CA SER A 171 13.39 7.17 -3.31
C SER A 171 14.14 7.61 -2.05
N HIS A 172 13.49 8.33 -1.14
CA HIS A 172 14.08 8.76 0.14
C HIS A 172 13.64 7.86 1.30
N GLY A 173 13.07 6.69 0.98
CA GLY A 173 12.75 5.65 1.95
C GLY A 173 14.00 4.91 2.39
N ASN A 174 14.02 4.50 3.67
CA ASN A 174 15.07 3.63 4.21
C ASN A 174 14.72 2.15 3.94
N ARG A 175 15.40 1.21 4.59
CA ARG A 175 15.16 -0.25 4.53
C ARG A 175 13.71 -0.71 4.77
N LEU A 176 12.83 0.14 5.30
CA LEU A 176 11.42 -0.13 5.54
C LEU A 176 10.52 0.25 4.34
N ASN A 177 11.02 0.03 3.12
CA ASN A 177 10.23 0.21 1.91
C ASN A 177 9.19 -0.91 1.75
N HIS A 178 8.21 -0.62 0.91
CA HIS A 178 7.07 -1.49 0.64
C HIS A 178 7.22 -2.12 -0.75
N GLU A 179 6.63 -3.29 -0.95
CA GLU A 179 6.57 -3.88 -2.28
C GLU A 179 5.61 -3.09 -3.19
N PRO A 180 6.02 -2.69 -4.41
CA PRO A 180 5.22 -1.80 -5.25
C PRO A 180 3.84 -2.32 -5.63
N ARG A 181 3.73 -3.63 -5.91
CA ARG A 181 2.52 -4.31 -6.40
C ARG A 181 1.74 -5.05 -5.31
N ARG A 182 2.02 -4.77 -4.04
CA ARG A 182 1.31 -5.43 -2.93
C ARG A 182 -0.22 -5.23 -3.03
N PRO A 183 -1.03 -6.22 -2.63
CA PRO A 183 -2.47 -6.06 -2.54
C PRO A 183 -2.82 -5.07 -1.41
N ARG A 184 -3.75 -4.16 -1.68
CA ARG A 184 -4.14 -3.09 -0.73
C ARG A 184 -5.61 -3.22 -0.36
N LYS A 185 -5.90 -3.24 0.93
CA LYS A 185 -7.28 -3.29 1.42
C LYS A 185 -7.99 -1.97 1.14
N LEU A 186 -9.22 -2.06 0.66
CA LEU A 186 -10.13 -0.94 0.43
C LEU A 186 -11.11 -0.81 1.59
N LEU A 187 -11.33 0.42 2.02
CA LEU A 187 -12.21 0.78 3.13
C LEU A 187 -13.51 1.31 2.55
N LEU A 188 -14.54 0.45 2.57
CA LEU A 188 -15.90 0.69 2.08
C LEU A 188 -16.91 0.38 3.19
N HIS A 189 -18.15 0.84 3.04
CA HIS A 189 -19.22 0.43 3.94
C HIS A 189 -19.69 -0.99 3.63
N GLU A 190 -20.12 -1.73 4.66
CA GLU A 190 -20.59 -3.13 4.54
C GLU A 190 -21.68 -3.31 3.47
N ARG A 191 -22.70 -2.44 3.48
CA ARG A 191 -23.78 -2.44 2.47
C ARG A 191 -23.29 -2.19 1.05
N GLU A 192 -22.19 -1.46 0.87
CA GLU A 192 -21.59 -1.24 -0.44
C GLU A 192 -20.84 -2.51 -0.89
N ILE A 193 -20.11 -3.15 0.02
CA ILE A 193 -19.40 -4.41 -0.26
C ILE A 193 -20.37 -5.49 -0.71
N GLU A 194 -21.51 -5.66 -0.03
CA GLU A 194 -22.56 -6.62 -0.42
C GLU A 194 -23.12 -6.34 -1.83
N LYS A 195 -23.34 -5.07 -2.17
CA LYS A 195 -23.79 -4.67 -3.51
C LYS A 195 -22.75 -5.01 -4.58
N LEU A 196 -21.48 -4.70 -4.31
CA LEU A 196 -20.38 -5.01 -5.23
C LEU A 196 -20.24 -6.52 -5.42
N PHE A 197 -20.25 -7.28 -4.33
CA PHE A 197 -20.18 -8.74 -4.35
C PHE A 197 -21.31 -9.33 -5.19
N GLY A 198 -22.56 -8.94 -4.91
CA GLY A 198 -23.71 -9.41 -5.66
C GLY A 198 -23.74 -8.97 -7.12
N ALA A 199 -23.10 -7.86 -7.49
CA ALA A 199 -22.98 -7.41 -8.87
C ALA A 199 -21.89 -8.18 -9.64
N VAL A 200 -20.75 -8.44 -9.01
CA VAL A 200 -19.65 -9.22 -9.58
C VAL A 200 -20.09 -10.66 -9.82
N GLU A 201 -20.69 -11.31 -8.82
CA GLU A 201 -21.05 -12.73 -8.89
C GLU A 201 -22.27 -12.99 -9.79
N ARG A 202 -23.36 -12.20 -9.65
CA ARG A 202 -24.59 -12.45 -10.42
C ARG A 202 -24.54 -11.94 -11.86
N LYS A 203 -23.93 -10.77 -12.08
CA LYS A 203 -23.92 -10.11 -13.40
C LYS A 203 -22.61 -10.30 -14.17
N GLY A 204 -21.59 -10.91 -13.55
CA GLY A 204 -20.27 -11.08 -14.16
C GLY A 204 -19.57 -9.74 -14.44
N MET A 205 -19.86 -8.72 -13.65
CA MET A 205 -19.23 -7.40 -13.79
C MET A 205 -17.85 -7.38 -13.18
N THR A 206 -17.00 -6.46 -13.66
CA THR A 206 -15.63 -6.29 -13.15
C THR A 206 -15.52 -5.01 -12.34
N LEU A 207 -14.75 -5.04 -11.25
CA LEU A 207 -14.44 -3.86 -10.47
C LEU A 207 -13.15 -3.22 -10.97
N VAL A 208 -13.24 -2.00 -11.49
CA VAL A 208 -12.11 -1.30 -12.10
C VAL A 208 -11.89 0.04 -11.41
N PRO A 209 -10.66 0.37 -10.98
CA PRO A 209 -10.32 1.69 -10.44
C PRO A 209 -10.24 2.72 -11.57
N LEU A 210 -10.88 3.87 -11.36
CA LEU A 210 -10.92 4.99 -12.32
C LEU A 210 -9.88 6.06 -11.98
N SER A 211 -9.78 6.45 -10.72
CA SER A 211 -8.88 7.52 -10.29
C SER A 211 -8.43 7.32 -8.84
N VAL A 212 -7.20 7.73 -8.55
CA VAL A 212 -6.68 7.86 -7.18
C VAL A 212 -6.42 9.34 -6.94
N TYR A 213 -6.98 9.86 -5.85
CA TYR A 213 -6.92 11.28 -5.54
C TYR A 213 -6.80 11.52 -4.03
N PHE A 214 -6.32 12.71 -3.66
CA PHE A 214 -6.34 13.19 -2.29
C PHE A 214 -7.55 14.08 -2.04
N ASN A 215 -8.29 13.80 -0.97
CA ASN A 215 -9.37 14.67 -0.52
C ASN A 215 -8.83 15.93 0.19
N SER A 216 -9.72 16.86 0.54
CA SER A 216 -9.37 18.10 1.26
C SER A 216 -8.74 17.87 2.65
N THR A 217 -9.04 16.71 3.25
CA THR A 217 -8.43 16.24 4.50
C THR A 217 -7.05 15.60 4.31
N GLY A 218 -6.56 15.47 3.07
CA GLY A 218 -5.26 14.87 2.74
C GLY A 218 -5.19 13.34 2.82
N ARG A 219 -6.33 12.65 2.83
CA ARG A 219 -6.44 11.18 2.77
C ARG A 219 -6.52 10.72 1.31
N ALA A 220 -5.81 9.63 0.99
CA ALA A 220 -5.89 9.00 -0.32
C ALA A 220 -7.19 8.21 -0.47
N LYS A 221 -7.91 8.47 -1.55
CA LYS A 221 -9.13 7.77 -1.93
C LYS A 221 -8.99 7.23 -3.35
N VAL A 222 -9.71 6.15 -3.63
CA VAL A 222 -9.84 5.57 -4.96
C VAL A 222 -11.30 5.59 -5.37
N GLU A 223 -11.55 6.03 -6.60
CA GLU A 223 -12.83 5.90 -7.27
C GLU A 223 -12.87 4.53 -7.97
N LEU A 224 -13.76 3.66 -7.52
CA LEU A 224 -14.02 2.34 -8.11
C LEU A 224 -15.26 2.42 -8.98
N ALA A 225 -15.30 1.59 -10.02
CA ALA A 225 -16.47 1.45 -10.86
C ALA A 225 -16.85 -0.01 -11.06
N LEU A 226 -18.17 -0.27 -11.07
CA LEU A 226 -18.72 -1.47 -11.67
C LEU A 226 -18.73 -1.28 -13.19
N ALA A 227 -18.09 -2.23 -13.87
CA ALA A 227 -17.79 -2.11 -15.27
C ALA A 227 -18.15 -3.37 -16.05
N LYS A 228 -18.71 -3.17 -17.24
CA LYS A 228 -18.93 -4.22 -18.25
C LYS A 228 -17.95 -4.03 -19.40
N GLY A 229 -17.29 -5.09 -19.85
CA GLY A 229 -16.37 -5.03 -20.98
C GLY A 229 -17.05 -4.57 -22.26
N LYS A 230 -16.44 -3.63 -23.00
CA LYS A 230 -16.91 -3.23 -24.34
C LYS A 230 -16.52 -4.26 -25.37
N GLN A 231 -17.39 -4.48 -26.36
CA GLN A 231 -17.07 -5.33 -27.50
C GLN A 231 -16.17 -4.59 -28.50
N THR A 232 -15.48 -5.34 -29.37
CA THR A 232 -14.58 -4.77 -30.39
C THR A 232 -15.30 -3.78 -31.31
N HIS A 233 -16.56 -4.04 -31.64
CA HIS A 233 -17.41 -3.13 -32.41
C HIS A 233 -17.54 -1.76 -31.71
N ASP A 234 -17.88 -1.77 -30.42
CA ASP A 234 -18.09 -0.56 -29.63
C ASP A 234 -16.80 0.22 -29.38
N LYS A 235 -15.68 -0.49 -29.27
CA LYS A 235 -14.35 0.12 -29.19
C LYS A 235 -14.02 0.91 -30.46
N ARG A 236 -14.37 0.40 -31.65
CA ARG A 236 -14.19 1.11 -32.93
C ARG A 236 -15.05 2.37 -32.98
N ALA A 237 -16.30 2.32 -32.53
CA ALA A 237 -17.16 3.50 -32.43
C ALA A 237 -16.55 4.56 -31.50
N THR A 238 -16.07 4.16 -30.32
CA THR A 238 -15.42 5.06 -29.36
C THR A 238 -14.16 5.73 -29.94
N ILE A 239 -13.38 5.03 -30.77
CA ILE A 239 -12.21 5.59 -31.46
C ILE A 239 -12.65 6.64 -32.48
N LYS A 240 -13.61 6.30 -33.36
CA LYS A 240 -14.16 7.22 -34.37
C LYS A 240 -14.68 8.51 -33.73
N ASP A 241 -15.45 8.39 -32.65
CA ASP A 241 -16.00 9.54 -31.93
C ASP A 241 -14.90 10.43 -31.32
N ARG A 242 -13.84 9.80 -30.78
CA ARG A 242 -12.71 10.52 -30.20
C ARG A 242 -11.92 11.26 -31.28
N ASP A 243 -11.69 10.63 -32.42
CA ASP A 243 -10.97 11.22 -33.54
C ASP A 243 -11.77 12.39 -34.13
N TRP A 244 -13.06 12.19 -34.39
CA TRP A 244 -13.97 13.25 -34.83
C TRP A 244 -14.01 14.45 -33.88
N LYS A 245 -14.05 14.20 -32.55
CA LYS A 245 -13.99 15.27 -31.55
C LYS A 245 -12.68 16.06 -31.61
N ARG A 246 -11.54 15.41 -31.87
CA ARG A 246 -10.25 16.11 -32.02
C ARG A 246 -10.23 16.96 -33.28
N ASP A 247 -10.75 16.45 -34.41
CA ASP A 247 -10.77 17.19 -35.67
C ASP A 247 -11.73 18.39 -35.61
N LYS A 248 -12.92 18.20 -35.00
CA LYS A 248 -13.84 19.31 -34.70
C LYS A 248 -13.16 20.39 -33.85
N ALA A 249 -12.40 20.00 -32.82
CA ALA A 249 -11.69 20.95 -31.96
C ALA A 249 -10.57 21.72 -32.69
N ARG A 250 -9.92 21.11 -33.69
CA ARG A 250 -8.94 21.79 -34.56
C ARG A 250 -9.62 22.83 -35.46
N LEU A 251 -10.66 22.42 -36.19
CA LEU A 251 -11.42 23.32 -37.08
C LEU A 251 -12.02 24.52 -36.36
N MET A 252 -12.45 24.36 -35.11
CA MET A 252 -12.96 25.47 -34.29
C MET A 252 -11.85 26.42 -33.82
N ARG A 253 -10.63 25.93 -33.60
CA ARG A 253 -9.47 26.76 -33.22
C ARG A 253 -8.92 27.53 -34.41
N ASP A 254 -8.93 26.95 -35.61
CA ASP A 254 -8.38 27.58 -36.81
C ASP A 254 -9.30 28.69 -37.38
N LYS A 255 -10.58 28.69 -36.99
CA LYS A 255 -11.60 29.65 -37.47
C LYS A 255 -11.92 30.79 -36.49
N GLY A 256 -11.33 30.80 -35.29
CA GLY A 256 -11.53 31.83 -34.26
C GLY A 256 -10.25 32.57 -33.96
#